data_AF-A0A246IWK0-F1
#
_entry.id   AF-A0A246IWK0-F1
#
_cell.length_a   1.000
_cell.length_b   1.000
_cell.length_c   1.000
_cell.angle_alpha   90.00
_cell.angle_beta   90.00
_cell.angle_gamma   90.00
#
_symmetry.space_group_name_H-M   'P 1'
#
loop_
_entity.id
_entity.type
_entity.pdbx_description
1 polymer ?
#
loop_
_entity_poly.entity_id
_entity_poly.type
_entity_poly.pdbx_seq_one_letter_code
_entity_poly.pdbx_strand_id
1 'polypeptide(L)'
;MRPLSDPAHTSGPTDPAPPASGQIAGHATVAPADVASRARQGVVAYALTALVFLAMDAVWLTSTNERLYRPAIGHLMSPTVDWTAAGLFYALYFAGLVYFAVSPALAARRPVLALARGAFIGLLAYGAYDFTNQATLRDWPWPLTIIDLAWGAVVSGVSSGVAAALALATSRPPRRTSGR
;
A
#
# COMPACT_ATOMS: atom_id res chain seq x y z
N MET A 1 -82.72 39.97 -26.00
CA MET A 1 -82.65 39.99 -24.52
C MET A 1 -81.65 38.92 -24.10
N ARG A 2 -80.68 39.28 -23.24
CA ARG A 2 -79.49 38.54 -22.72
C ARG A 2 -79.70 37.04 -22.35
N PRO A 3 -78.63 36.21 -22.12
CA PRO A 3 -77.25 36.59 -21.77
C PRO A 3 -76.07 35.81 -22.40
N LEU A 4 -74.86 36.36 -22.17
CA LEU A 4 -73.50 35.79 -22.24
C LEU A 4 -73.30 34.52 -21.38
N SER A 5 -72.26 33.74 -21.72
CA SER A 5 -71.29 32.93 -20.90
C SER A 5 -71.05 31.59 -21.62
N ASP A 6 -69.86 31.02 -21.88
CA ASP A 6 -68.45 31.29 -21.58
C ASP A 6 -67.63 30.33 -22.50
N PRO A 7 -66.32 30.55 -22.78
CA PRO A 7 -65.54 29.69 -23.68
C PRO A 7 -65.06 28.42 -22.96
N ALA A 8 -65.19 27.27 -23.61
CA ALA A 8 -64.66 26.01 -23.12
C ALA A 8 -63.13 26.04 -23.04
N HIS A 9 -62.62 25.90 -21.82
CA HIS A 9 -61.23 25.64 -21.48
C HIS A 9 -60.72 24.36 -22.18
N THR A 10 -59.69 24.48 -23.01
CA THR A 10 -58.84 23.37 -23.42
C THR A 10 -57.83 23.06 -22.30
N SER A 11 -58.01 21.93 -21.61
CA SER A 11 -57.05 21.38 -20.67
C SER A 11 -55.87 20.75 -21.43
N GLY A 12 -54.73 21.44 -21.46
CA GLY A 12 -53.45 20.85 -21.87
C GLY A 12 -52.90 19.89 -20.80
N PRO A 13 -52.03 18.92 -21.16
CA PRO A 13 -51.41 18.02 -20.20
C PRO A 13 -50.49 18.81 -19.26
N THR A 14 -50.64 18.60 -17.95
CA THR A 14 -49.72 19.11 -16.94
C THR A 14 -48.37 18.42 -17.10
N ASP A 15 -47.37 19.13 -17.62
CA ASP A 15 -45.98 18.69 -17.54
C ASP A 15 -45.59 18.47 -16.06
N PRO A 16 -44.96 17.33 -15.71
CA PRO A 16 -44.43 17.16 -14.37
C PRO A 16 -43.32 18.18 -14.12
N ALA A 17 -43.37 18.80 -12.94
CA ALA A 17 -42.39 19.79 -12.49
C ALA A 17 -40.94 19.28 -12.65
N PRO A 18 -39.99 20.13 -13.04
CA PRO A 18 -38.59 19.73 -13.13
C PRO A 18 -38.08 19.23 -11.77
N PRO A 19 -37.21 18.20 -11.74
CA PRO A 19 -36.66 17.70 -10.49
C PRO A 19 -35.89 18.82 -9.77
N ALA A 20 -36.11 18.92 -8.46
CA ALA A 20 -35.48 19.88 -7.59
C ALA A 20 -33.97 19.91 -7.83
N SER A 21 -33.49 21.05 -8.33
CA SER A 21 -32.07 21.36 -8.50
C SER A 21 -31.44 21.56 -7.12
N GLY A 22 -31.16 20.46 -6.42
CA GLY A 22 -30.86 20.52 -4.99
C GLY A 22 -30.21 19.28 -4.41
N GLN A 23 -29.22 18.68 -5.08
CA GLN A 23 -28.19 17.87 -4.43
C GLN A 23 -27.06 17.51 -5.41
N ILE A 24 -26.25 18.49 -5.81
CA ILE A 24 -24.85 18.17 -6.11
C ILE A 24 -24.23 17.86 -4.75
N ALA A 25 -23.98 16.58 -4.46
CA ALA A 25 -23.36 16.13 -3.23
C ALA A 25 -22.12 16.98 -2.93
N GLY A 26 -22.19 17.75 -1.84
CA GLY A 26 -21.11 18.61 -1.41
C GLY A 26 -19.82 17.81 -1.29
N HIS A 27 -18.72 18.39 -1.78
CA HIS A 27 -17.38 17.89 -1.52
C HIS A 27 -17.16 17.99 -0.02
N ALA A 28 -17.46 16.91 0.72
CA ALA A 28 -17.28 16.86 2.15
C ALA A 28 -15.83 17.23 2.46
N THR A 29 -15.63 18.44 2.99
CA THR A 29 -14.30 18.95 3.32
C THR A 29 -13.74 18.06 4.41
N VAL A 30 -12.67 17.32 4.12
CA VAL A 30 -12.02 16.45 5.12
C VAL A 30 -11.53 17.34 6.25
N ALA A 31 -11.93 17.04 7.49
CA ALA A 31 -11.56 17.86 8.63
C ALA A 31 -10.02 17.83 8.82
N PRO A 32 -9.38 18.95 9.19
CA PRO A 32 -7.92 19.00 9.40
C PRO A 32 -7.38 17.94 10.37
N ALA A 33 -8.18 17.57 11.38
CA ALA A 33 -7.84 16.51 12.34
C ALA A 33 -7.79 15.11 11.71
N ASP A 34 -8.63 14.85 10.70
CA ASP A 34 -8.63 13.58 9.95
C ASP A 34 -7.40 13.49 9.05
N VAL A 35 -6.98 14.60 8.45
CA VAL A 35 -5.74 14.67 7.66
C VAL A 35 -4.52 14.42 8.56
N ALA A 36 -4.43 15.12 9.70
CA ALA A 36 -3.32 14.98 10.62
C ALA A 36 -3.21 13.56 11.22
N SER A 37 -4.35 12.92 11.51
CA SER A 37 -4.37 11.54 12.02
C SER A 37 -3.93 10.52 10.97
N ARG A 38 -4.37 10.68 9.71
CA ARG A 38 -3.91 9.85 8.58
C ARG A 38 -2.43 10.04 8.29
N ALA A 39 -1.95 11.29 8.30
CA ALA A 39 -0.54 11.60 8.12
C ALA A 39 0.32 10.95 9.21
N ARG A 40 -0.08 11.09 10.49
CA ARG A 40 0.60 10.43 11.61
C ARG A 40 0.63 8.92 11.44
N GLN A 41 -0.48 8.31 11.04
CA GLN A 41 -0.57 6.87 10.84
C GLN A 41 0.32 6.39 9.69
N GLY A 42 0.42 7.16 8.60
CA GLY A 42 1.33 6.88 7.48
C GLY A 42 2.80 6.93 7.89
N VAL A 43 3.20 7.94 8.69
CA VAL A 43 4.58 8.04 9.22
C VAL A 43 4.90 6.86 10.13
N VAL A 44 3.99 6.49 11.04
CA VAL A 44 4.17 5.33 11.92
C VAL A 44 4.28 4.04 11.12
N ALA A 45 3.42 3.84 10.12
CA ALA A 45 3.46 2.69 9.24
C ALA A 45 4.81 2.58 8.50
N TYR A 46 5.28 3.69 7.93
CA TYR A 46 6.57 3.74 7.23
C TYR A 46 7.75 3.40 8.15
N ALA A 47 7.81 4.03 9.33
CA ALA A 47 8.89 3.78 10.28
C ALA A 47 8.91 2.32 10.75
N LEU A 48 7.74 1.73 11.01
CA LEU A 48 7.63 0.33 11.40
C LEU A 48 8.00 -0.62 10.26
N THR A 49 7.55 -0.35 9.03
CA THR A 49 7.94 -1.14 7.86
C THR A 49 9.45 -1.10 7.67
N ALA A 50 10.06 0.08 7.70
CA ALA A 50 11.50 0.25 7.56
C ALA A 50 12.28 -0.49 8.67
N LEU A 51 11.85 -0.34 9.93
CA LEU A 51 12.51 -0.98 11.06
C LEU A 51 12.48 -2.51 10.97
N VAL A 52 11.30 -3.09 10.70
CA VAL A 52 11.16 -4.56 10.61
C VAL A 52 11.93 -5.09 9.40
N PHE A 53 11.82 -4.41 8.26
CA PHE A 53 12.52 -4.83 7.05
C PHE A 53 14.03 -4.79 7.23
N LEU A 54 14.58 -3.66 7.66
CA LEU A 54 16.02 -3.50 7.83
C LEU A 54 16.59 -4.44 8.90
N ALA A 55 15.84 -4.72 9.96
CA ALA A 55 16.27 -5.69 10.97
C ALA A 55 16.37 -7.11 10.37
N MET A 56 15.36 -7.54 9.61
CA MET A 56 15.38 -8.84 8.94
C MET A 56 16.47 -8.91 7.88
N ASP A 57 16.61 -7.86 7.07
CA ASP A 57 17.56 -7.84 5.96
C ASP A 57 19.01 -7.73 6.44
N ALA A 58 19.27 -7.03 7.55
CA ALA A 58 20.58 -7.04 8.19
C ALA A 58 20.99 -8.47 8.61
N VAL A 59 20.07 -9.24 9.18
CA VAL A 59 20.31 -10.66 9.53
C VAL A 59 20.55 -11.50 8.28
N TRP A 60 19.76 -11.29 7.23
CA TRP A 60 19.92 -11.99 5.95
C TRP A 60 21.29 -11.72 5.34
N LEU A 61 21.64 -10.45 5.10
CA LEU A 61 22.88 -10.06 4.45
C LEU A 61 24.11 -10.53 5.26
N THR A 62 24.10 -10.37 6.58
CA THR A 62 25.23 -10.83 7.41
C THR A 62 25.39 -12.35 7.41
N SER A 63 24.30 -13.12 7.34
CA SER A 63 24.36 -14.59 7.37
C SER A 63 24.60 -15.23 5.99
N THR A 64 24.16 -14.59 4.92
CA THR A 64 24.16 -15.17 3.56
C THR A 64 25.24 -14.60 2.65
N ASN A 65 25.77 -13.38 2.89
CA ASN A 65 26.75 -12.77 1.97
C ASN A 65 27.97 -13.65 1.71
N GLU A 66 28.64 -14.14 2.75
CA GLU A 66 29.84 -14.99 2.60
C GLU A 66 29.51 -16.43 2.19
N ARG A 67 28.31 -16.91 2.49
CA ARG A 67 27.93 -18.33 2.31
C ARG A 67 27.21 -18.61 0.98
N LEU A 68 26.48 -17.63 0.47
CA LEU A 68 25.61 -17.75 -0.68
C LEU A 68 26.04 -16.78 -1.79
N TYR A 69 26.03 -15.47 -1.53
CA TYR A 69 26.23 -14.48 -2.59
C TYR A 69 27.68 -14.41 -3.11
N ARG A 70 28.69 -14.29 -2.25
CA ARG A 70 30.09 -14.20 -2.69
C ARG A 70 30.56 -15.44 -3.46
N PRO A 71 30.27 -16.69 -3.03
CA PRO A 71 30.61 -17.87 -3.82
C PRO A 71 29.86 -17.95 -5.16
N ALA A 72 28.61 -17.52 -5.20
CA ALA A 72 27.75 -17.63 -6.38
C ALA A 72 28.01 -16.55 -7.43
N ILE A 73 28.11 -15.28 -7.00
CA ILE A 73 28.15 -14.10 -7.88
C ILE A 73 29.27 -13.12 -7.49
N GLY A 74 30.24 -13.51 -6.66
CA GLY A 74 31.30 -12.62 -6.19
C GLY A 74 32.16 -12.02 -7.31
N HIS A 75 32.28 -12.71 -8.45
CA HIS A 75 32.96 -12.19 -9.64
C HIS A 75 32.20 -11.04 -10.33
N LEU A 76 30.91 -10.86 -10.02
CA LEU A 76 30.06 -9.75 -10.49
C LEU A 76 29.92 -8.62 -9.46
N MET A 77 30.29 -8.88 -8.19
CA MET A 77 30.09 -7.94 -7.10
C MET A 77 31.09 -6.78 -7.16
N SER A 78 30.59 -5.57 -6.93
CA SER A 78 31.44 -4.40 -6.71
C SER A 78 32.29 -4.58 -5.45
N PRO A 79 33.56 -4.13 -5.43
CA PRO A 79 34.40 -4.14 -4.22
C PRO A 79 33.91 -3.15 -3.15
N THR A 80 33.03 -2.21 -3.51
CA THR A 80 32.47 -1.22 -2.58
C THR A 80 30.96 -1.12 -2.75
N VAL A 81 30.27 -0.81 -1.65
CA VAL A 81 28.82 -0.62 -1.64
C VAL A 81 28.48 0.79 -2.15
N ASP A 82 27.58 0.88 -3.13
CA ASP A 82 26.96 2.15 -3.49
C ASP A 82 25.84 2.47 -2.48
N TRP A 83 26.19 3.24 -1.47
CA TRP A 83 25.25 3.66 -0.42
C TRP A 83 24.14 4.58 -0.92
N THR A 84 24.35 5.29 -2.03
CA THR A 84 23.34 6.18 -2.60
C THR A 84 22.23 5.35 -3.24
N ALA A 85 22.60 4.38 -4.09
CA ALA A 85 21.65 3.46 -4.70
C ALA A 85 20.88 2.66 -3.64
N ALA A 86 21.58 2.14 -2.63
CA ALA A 86 20.96 1.40 -1.53
C ALA A 86 19.93 2.26 -0.75
N GLY A 87 20.30 3.49 -0.39
CA GLY A 87 19.42 4.40 0.34
C GLY A 87 18.17 4.76 -0.46
N LEU A 88 18.32 5.05 -1.76
CA LEU A 88 17.20 5.37 -2.65
C LEU A 88 16.25 4.17 -2.82
N PHE A 89 16.80 2.97 -3.03
CA PHE A 89 16.02 1.75 -3.11
C PHE A 89 15.18 1.58 -1.84
N TYR A 90 15.79 1.61 -0.66
CA TYR A 90 15.05 1.39 0.59
C TYR A 90 13.96 2.44 0.80
N ALA A 91 14.27 3.71 0.56
CA ALA A 91 13.29 4.77 0.74
C ALA A 91 12.07 4.59 -0.17
N LEU A 92 12.30 4.34 -1.46
CA LEU A 92 11.23 4.12 -2.44
C LEU A 92 10.47 2.81 -2.19
N TYR A 93 11.19 1.76 -1.83
CA TYR A 93 10.60 0.44 -1.62
C TYR A 93 9.69 0.42 -0.40
N PHE A 94 10.11 1.05 0.71
CA PHE A 94 9.25 1.19 1.90
C PHE A 94 8.03 2.06 1.61
N ALA A 95 8.18 3.15 0.85
CA ALA A 95 7.04 3.95 0.41
C ALA A 95 6.05 3.11 -0.43
N GLY A 96 6.56 2.29 -1.35
CA GLY A 96 5.77 1.35 -2.15
C GLY A 96 5.02 0.32 -1.31
N LEU A 97 5.70 -0.34 -0.35
CA LEU A 97 5.07 -1.29 0.57
C LEU A 97 3.97 -0.61 1.41
N VAL A 98 4.24 0.59 1.93
CA VAL A 98 3.25 1.34 2.70
C VAL A 98 2.05 1.70 1.82
N TYR A 99 2.27 2.18 0.61
CA TYR A 99 1.21 2.63 -0.28
C TYR A 99 0.35 1.47 -0.78
N PHE A 100 0.96 0.39 -1.29
CA PHE A 100 0.24 -0.70 -1.95
C PHE A 100 -0.18 -1.83 -1.01
N ALA A 101 0.51 -2.05 0.12
CA ALA A 101 0.21 -3.14 1.06
C ALA A 101 -0.34 -2.66 2.40
N VAL A 102 0.36 -1.77 3.10
CA VAL A 102 0.02 -1.40 4.48
C VAL A 102 -1.21 -0.49 4.53
N SER A 103 -1.26 0.56 3.71
CA SER A 103 -2.36 1.54 3.75
C SER A 103 -3.73 0.92 3.45
N PRO A 104 -3.90 0.04 2.44
CA PRO A 104 -5.15 -0.68 2.22
C PRO A 104 -5.53 -1.60 3.39
N ALA A 105 -4.54 -2.24 4.03
CA ALA A 105 -4.76 -3.10 5.19
C ALA A 105 -5.17 -2.33 6.44
N LEU A 106 -4.61 -1.14 6.65
CA LEU A 106 -5.01 -0.21 7.70
C LEU A 106 -6.44 0.26 7.51
N ALA A 107 -6.81 0.68 6.29
CA ALA A 107 -8.17 1.10 5.96
C ALA A 107 -9.18 -0.04 6.17
N ALA A 108 -8.82 -1.27 5.78
CA ALA A 108 -9.64 -2.46 5.98
C ALA A 108 -9.57 -3.04 7.41
N ARG A 109 -8.69 -2.51 8.29
CA ARG A 109 -8.32 -3.07 9.59
C ARG A 109 -8.01 -4.58 9.56
N ARG A 110 -7.29 -5.03 8.53
CA ARG A 110 -6.93 -6.46 8.30
C ARG A 110 -5.43 -6.60 8.03
N PRO A 111 -4.58 -6.83 9.06
CA PRO A 111 -3.12 -6.90 8.87
C PRO A 111 -2.68 -8.06 7.97
N VAL A 112 -3.43 -9.17 7.93
CA VAL A 112 -3.19 -10.29 7.00
C VAL A 112 -3.23 -9.84 5.53
N LEU A 113 -4.01 -8.80 5.22
CA LEU A 113 -4.04 -8.23 3.87
C LEU A 113 -2.71 -7.56 3.50
N ALA A 114 -2.06 -6.89 4.45
CA ALA A 114 -0.73 -6.32 4.25
C ALA A 114 0.33 -7.41 4.08
N LEU A 115 0.21 -8.52 4.81
CA LEU A 115 1.11 -9.66 4.65
C LEU A 115 1.04 -10.23 3.23
N ALA A 116 -0.16 -10.53 2.73
CA ALA A 116 -0.34 -11.10 1.41
C ALA A 116 0.09 -10.13 0.29
N ARG A 117 -0.32 -8.85 0.39
CA ARG A 117 0.06 -7.82 -0.60
C ARG A 117 1.56 -7.52 -0.57
N GLY A 118 2.14 -7.41 0.62
CA GLY A 118 3.57 -7.19 0.81
C GLY A 118 4.39 -8.35 0.25
N ALA A 119 3.95 -9.59 0.47
CA ALA A 119 4.61 -10.77 -0.09
C ALA A 119 4.57 -10.78 -1.62
N PHE A 120 3.42 -10.41 -2.21
CA PHE A 120 3.31 -10.32 -3.66
C PHE A 120 4.19 -9.20 -4.25
N ILE A 121 4.23 -8.01 -3.62
CA ILE A 121 5.13 -6.93 -4.03
C ILE A 121 6.60 -7.37 -3.92
N GLY A 122 6.96 -8.07 -2.85
CA GLY A 122 8.29 -8.63 -2.66
C GLY A 122 8.69 -9.62 -3.75
N LEU A 123 7.79 -10.55 -4.07
CA LEU A 123 7.99 -11.50 -5.17
C LEU A 123 8.22 -10.77 -6.49
N LEU A 124 7.45 -9.71 -6.79
CA LEU A 124 7.61 -8.94 -8.01
C LEU A 124 8.91 -8.14 -8.04
N ALA A 125 9.30 -7.50 -6.94
CA ALA A 125 10.50 -6.68 -6.87
C ALA A 125 11.77 -7.53 -7.01
N TYR A 126 11.86 -8.61 -6.25
CA TYR A 126 12.99 -9.55 -6.33
C TYR A 126 12.96 -10.30 -7.66
N GLY A 127 11.78 -10.72 -8.12
CA GLY A 127 11.58 -11.28 -9.46
C GLY A 127 12.08 -10.36 -10.58
N ALA A 128 11.77 -9.06 -10.53
CA ALA A 128 12.24 -8.11 -11.52
C ALA A 128 13.76 -8.02 -11.56
N TYR A 129 14.43 -7.98 -10.40
CA TYR A 129 15.88 -7.97 -10.32
C TYR A 129 16.50 -9.29 -10.82
N ASP A 130 16.09 -10.42 -10.24
CA ASP A 130 16.65 -11.73 -10.53
C ASP A 130 16.38 -12.18 -11.96
N PHE A 131 15.15 -12.04 -12.47
CA PHE A 131 14.84 -12.48 -13.82
C PHE A 131 15.47 -11.56 -14.88
N THR A 132 15.67 -10.28 -14.57
CA THR A 132 16.47 -9.41 -15.45
C THR A 132 17.91 -9.91 -15.48
N ASN A 133 18.50 -10.22 -14.33
CA ASN A 133 19.86 -10.76 -14.27
C ASN A 133 19.99 -12.11 -14.96
N GLN A 134 19.01 -13.01 -14.83
CA GLN A 134 18.95 -14.26 -15.60
C GLN A 134 18.92 -14.02 -17.11
N ALA A 135 18.27 -12.95 -17.56
CA ALA A 135 18.20 -12.60 -18.97
C ALA A 135 19.48 -11.90 -19.48
N THR A 136 20.18 -11.16 -18.63
CA THR A 136 21.28 -10.27 -19.06
C THR A 136 22.68 -10.76 -18.70
N LEU A 137 22.82 -11.61 -17.67
CA LEU A 137 24.12 -12.07 -17.16
C LEU A 137 24.33 -13.56 -17.51
N ARG A 138 25.54 -13.90 -17.97
CA ARG A 138 25.85 -15.25 -18.49
C ARG A 138 25.78 -16.34 -17.42
N ASP A 139 26.31 -16.08 -16.23
CA ASP A 139 26.59 -17.09 -15.21
C ASP A 139 25.75 -16.85 -13.93
N TRP A 140 24.53 -16.33 -14.08
CA TRP A 140 23.63 -16.10 -12.94
C TRP A 140 22.98 -17.41 -12.45
N PRO A 141 23.14 -17.80 -11.18
CA PRO A 141 22.68 -19.11 -10.70
C PRO A 141 21.19 -19.13 -10.36
N TRP A 142 20.43 -20.04 -10.99
CA TRP A 142 19.02 -20.29 -10.68
C TRP A 142 18.68 -20.55 -9.20
N PRO A 143 19.51 -21.30 -8.42
CA PRO A 143 19.26 -21.46 -7.00
C PRO A 143 19.22 -20.12 -6.25
N LEU A 144 20.06 -19.16 -6.63
CA LEU A 144 20.07 -17.83 -6.01
C LEU A 144 18.76 -17.11 -6.27
N THR A 145 18.29 -17.11 -7.52
CA THR A 145 16.97 -16.56 -7.89
C THR A 145 15.84 -17.14 -7.05
N ILE A 146 15.75 -18.46 -6.92
CA ILE A 146 14.64 -19.08 -6.16
C ILE A 146 14.70 -18.66 -4.69
N ILE A 147 15.90 -18.62 -4.10
CA ILE A 147 16.12 -18.20 -2.72
C ILE A 147 15.74 -16.72 -2.54
N ASP A 148 16.19 -15.85 -3.44
CA ASP A 148 15.94 -14.41 -3.39
C ASP A 148 14.46 -14.08 -3.58
N LEU A 149 13.75 -14.76 -4.49
CA LEU A 149 12.30 -14.60 -4.63
C LEU A 149 11.56 -15.01 -3.36
N ALA A 150 11.95 -16.12 -2.74
CA ALA A 150 11.35 -16.59 -1.49
C ALA A 150 11.63 -15.61 -0.35
N TRP A 151 12.88 -15.14 -0.22
CA TRP A 151 13.27 -14.14 0.77
C TRP A 151 12.50 -12.84 0.55
N GLY A 152 12.47 -12.31 -0.67
CA GLY A 152 11.76 -11.09 -1.06
C GLY A 152 10.29 -11.12 -0.66
N ALA A 153 9.60 -12.23 -0.93
CA ALA A 153 8.21 -12.43 -0.50
C ALA A 153 8.07 -12.46 1.03
N VAL A 154 8.95 -13.19 1.73
CA VAL A 154 8.91 -13.30 3.20
C VAL A 154 9.20 -11.96 3.86
N VAL A 155 10.31 -11.31 3.54
CA VAL A 155 10.75 -10.07 4.19
C VAL A 155 9.75 -8.94 3.95
N SER A 156 9.23 -8.82 2.73
CA SER A 156 8.26 -7.78 2.38
C SER A 156 6.89 -8.03 2.98
N GLY A 157 6.43 -9.29 2.99
CA GLY A 157 5.16 -9.70 3.58
C GLY A 157 5.16 -9.55 5.10
N VAL A 158 6.17 -10.08 5.78
CA VAL A 158 6.31 -9.98 7.24
C VAL A 158 6.42 -8.52 7.68
N SER A 159 7.29 -7.72 7.02
CA SER A 159 7.44 -6.30 7.35
C SER A 159 6.13 -5.52 7.20
N SER A 160 5.39 -5.77 6.11
CA SER A 160 4.10 -5.12 5.88
C SER A 160 3.04 -5.57 6.89
N GLY A 161 2.95 -6.87 7.17
CA GLY A 161 1.98 -7.44 8.11
C GLY A 161 2.20 -6.98 9.55
N VAL A 162 3.45 -7.04 10.02
CA VAL A 162 3.83 -6.61 11.37
C VAL A 162 3.62 -5.10 11.53
N ALA A 163 4.07 -4.29 10.56
CA ALA A 163 3.86 -2.85 10.59
C ALA A 163 2.36 -2.49 10.64
N ALA A 164 1.53 -3.14 9.83
CA ALA A 164 0.08 -2.94 9.85
C ALA A 164 -0.54 -3.32 11.21
N ALA A 165 -0.14 -4.47 11.78
CA ALA A 165 -0.65 -4.92 13.07
C ALA A 165 -0.29 -3.94 14.20
N LEU A 166 0.96 -3.52 14.27
CA LEU A 166 1.46 -2.58 15.29
C LEU A 166 0.84 -1.17 15.11
N ALA A 167 0.69 -0.68 13.88
CA ALA A 167 0.05 0.60 13.61
C ALA A 167 -1.46 0.59 13.95
N LEU A 168 -2.15 -0.54 13.81
CA LEU A 168 -3.52 -0.70 14.27
C LEU A 168 -3.61 -0.76 15.80
N ALA A 169 -2.65 -1.40 16.47
CA ALA A 169 -2.63 -1.50 17.94
C ALA A 169 -2.45 -0.14 18.63
N THR A 170 -1.70 0.78 18.02
CA THR A 170 -1.54 2.17 18.52
C THR A 170 -2.80 3.01 18.27
N SER A 171 -3.65 2.60 17.32
CA SER A 171 -4.91 3.23 16.97
C SER A 171 -6.08 2.58 17.73
N ARG A 172 -6.15 2.76 19.06
CA ARG A 172 -7.22 2.17 19.89
C ARG A 172 -8.62 2.51 19.32
N PRO A 173 -9.57 1.55 19.23
CA PRO A 173 -10.95 1.87 18.87
C PRO A 173 -11.60 2.70 20.01
N PRO A 174 -12.54 3.63 19.69
CA PRO A 174 -13.31 4.30 20.72
C PRO A 174 -14.06 3.25 21.54
N ARG A 175 -13.87 3.29 22.87
CA ARG A 175 -14.70 2.49 23.79
C ARG A 175 -16.15 2.86 23.53
N ARG A 176 -16.95 1.92 23.05
CA ARG A 176 -18.41 2.03 23.16
C ARG A 176 -18.71 2.04 24.65
N THR A 177 -18.97 3.22 25.21
CA THR A 177 -19.69 3.33 26.48
C THR A 177 -21.02 2.62 26.26
N SER A 178 -21.16 1.43 26.85
CA SER A 178 -22.45 0.76 26.98
C SER A 178 -23.34 1.71 27.76
N GLY A 179 -24.22 2.41 27.06
CA GLY A 179 -25.24 3.24 27.67
C GLY A 179 -26.31 2.34 28.27
N ARG A 180 -26.26 2.24 29.61
CA ARG A 180 -27.27 1.74 30.56
C ARG A 180 -27.61 0.26 30.53
#